data_AF-A0A953BRN1-F1
#
_entry.id   AF-A0A953BRN1-F1
#
_cell.length_a   1.000
_cell.length_b   1.000
_cell.length_c   1.000
_cell.angle_alpha   90.00
_cell.angle_beta   90.00
_cell.angle_gamma   90.00
#
_symmetry.space_group_name_H-M   'P 1'
#
loop_
_entity.id
_entity.type
_entity.pdbx_description
1 polymer ?
#
loop_
_entity_poly.entity_id
_entity_poly.type
_entity_poly.pdbx_seq_one_letter_code
_entity_poly.pdbx_strand_id
1 'polypeptide(L)'
;MNARMLQSRCAVFALVLGAAISGAVAQEHEAPAPLAARPATPRPLGAIGRALAAAPDGAVVEIGPGVYHEHLRITRPVTLVGVGMPVIDGGGSGDIVEIAAPEVTLRGFVIRNTGIDLDKENAAVRVLASRATIEDCVLEDILFGIDLRDAPDSVVRSNRIGGKRLDVARRGDGLRLWRADRTLVEGNTIHDGRDAILWYSKGVVVRGNVSHNCRYGLHLMYSDEVTIEGNRLERNSVGVYLMYSAGVELRRNLLVNNRGPSGYGIGLKETDRFVITDNVLSGNRVGVYIDGSPFTNKMPGMFRRNTLACNDIGVTFLPSARNNEFVDNNFIDNIEQVSVAGRGSLSANRFWVGERGNYWSDYTGYDQNRDGIGDFVHESQTLFENMMDREPKLRLFLFSPAQQAVEFVGRAVPSVRPEPKFVDEVPLMRPAEVGLNVRPERGALVRLGGVGAALLLVGGLVLGLARSPRDGQPANGGVA
;
A
#
# COMPACT_ATOMS: atom_id res chain seq x y z
N MET A 1 4.35 54.10 -18.88
CA MET A 1 4.76 53.88 -20.28
C MET A 1 6.20 53.41 -20.27
N ASN A 2 6.40 52.09 -20.33
CA ASN A 2 6.79 51.33 -21.54
C ASN A 2 8.23 51.66 -21.99
N ALA A 3 9.11 50.72 -22.34
CA ALA A 3 8.96 49.29 -22.54
C ALA A 3 10.36 48.69 -22.87
N ARG A 4 10.47 47.36 -22.70
CA ARG A 4 11.32 46.45 -23.50
C ARG A 4 12.83 46.66 -23.43
N MET A 5 13.50 45.85 -22.61
CA MET A 5 14.51 44.87 -23.09
C MET A 5 15.03 44.06 -21.89
N LEU A 6 14.46 42.87 -21.70
CA LEU A 6 15.25 41.68 -21.34
C LEU A 6 14.39 40.45 -21.62
N GLN A 7 14.31 40.11 -22.91
CA GLN A 7 13.86 38.79 -23.35
C GLN A 7 14.99 37.78 -23.19
N SER A 8 14.59 36.52 -23.12
CA SER A 8 15.38 35.31 -23.34
C SER A 8 16.25 34.82 -22.18
N ARG A 9 15.61 34.08 -21.26
CA ARG A 9 15.98 32.70 -20.86
C ARG A 9 15.17 32.27 -19.65
N CYS A 10 13.99 31.70 -19.89
CA CYS A 10 13.26 30.81 -18.98
C CYS A 10 12.07 30.22 -19.75
N ALA A 11 12.34 29.26 -20.62
CA ALA A 11 11.34 28.35 -21.16
C ALA A 11 11.75 26.95 -20.70
N VAL A 12 10.75 26.11 -20.43
CA VAL A 12 10.82 24.74 -19.90
C VAL A 12 10.86 24.65 -18.37
N PHE A 13 9.70 24.84 -17.72
CA PHE A 13 9.15 24.03 -16.60
C PHE A 13 7.89 24.70 -16.02
N ALA A 14 6.84 24.83 -16.83
CA ALA A 14 5.52 25.25 -16.34
C ALA A 14 4.44 24.92 -17.39
N LEU A 15 4.05 23.64 -17.47
CA LEU A 15 2.86 23.20 -18.19
C LEU A 15 2.49 21.82 -17.65
N VAL A 16 1.53 21.78 -16.73
CA VAL A 16 0.46 20.76 -16.60
C VAL A 16 -0.61 21.20 -15.58
N LEU A 17 -0.34 22.09 -14.62
CA LEU A 17 -1.41 22.57 -13.72
C LEU A 17 -2.18 23.75 -14.32
N GLY A 18 -3.34 23.46 -14.91
CA GLY A 18 -4.35 24.48 -15.16
C GLY A 18 -5.30 24.19 -16.31
N ALA A 19 -6.26 23.29 -16.09
CA ALA A 19 -7.58 23.36 -16.73
C ALA A 19 -8.53 22.33 -16.10
N ALA A 20 -9.50 22.83 -15.31
CA ALA A 20 -10.90 22.37 -15.22
C ALA A 20 -11.46 22.73 -13.84
N ILE A 21 -11.80 24.01 -13.64
CA ILE A 21 -12.80 24.41 -12.65
C ILE A 21 -14.10 24.59 -13.44
N SER A 22 -14.95 23.57 -13.42
CA SER A 22 -16.36 23.68 -13.77
C SER A 22 -17.10 22.55 -13.07
N GLY A 23 -18.19 22.89 -12.37
CA GLY A 23 -18.90 22.01 -11.45
C GLY A 23 -19.21 20.64 -12.04
N ALA A 24 -18.65 19.60 -11.40
CA ALA A 24 -19.00 18.22 -11.67
C ALA A 24 -20.10 17.80 -10.69
N VAL A 25 -21.31 17.67 -11.23
CA VAL A 25 -22.27 16.68 -10.71
C VAL A 25 -21.53 15.34 -10.67
N ALA A 26 -21.79 14.52 -9.64
CA ALA A 26 -21.22 13.17 -9.55
C ALA A 26 -21.64 12.37 -10.79
N GLN A 27 -20.81 12.38 -11.83
CA GLN A 27 -20.90 11.46 -12.94
C GLN A 27 -20.28 10.16 -12.45
N GLU A 28 -21.11 9.12 -12.37
CA GLU A 28 -20.60 7.75 -12.34
C GLU A 28 -19.64 7.59 -13.55
N HIS A 29 -18.45 7.05 -13.29
CA HIS A 29 -17.40 6.96 -14.31
C HIS A 29 -17.85 6.06 -15.47
N GLU A 30 -17.95 6.62 -16.67
CA GLU A 30 -18.26 5.87 -17.88
C GLU A 30 -17.03 5.05 -18.31
N ALA A 31 -17.19 3.72 -18.38
CA ALA A 31 -16.10 2.81 -18.68
C ALA A 31 -15.62 2.94 -20.15
N PRO A 32 -14.31 2.83 -20.43
CA PRO A 32 -13.81 2.82 -21.81
C PRO A 32 -14.33 1.60 -22.59
N ALA A 33 -14.42 1.72 -23.91
CA ALA A 33 -14.91 0.68 -24.81
C ALA A 33 -14.13 -0.66 -24.69
N PRO A 34 -14.76 -1.81 -24.98
CA PRO A 34 -14.09 -3.12 -24.92
C PRO A 34 -12.98 -3.27 -25.98
N LEU A 35 -11.87 -3.90 -25.58
CA LEU A 35 -10.74 -4.22 -26.46
C LEU A 35 -11.09 -5.47 -27.27
N ALA A 36 -11.13 -5.34 -28.61
CA ALA A 36 -11.35 -6.48 -29.50
C ALA A 36 -10.14 -7.42 -29.48
N ALA A 37 -10.38 -8.72 -29.22
CA ALA A 37 -9.35 -9.75 -29.28
C ALA A 37 -8.91 -10.00 -30.74
N ARG A 38 -7.59 -10.03 -30.99
CA ARG A 38 -7.04 -10.44 -32.29
C ARG A 38 -7.12 -11.97 -32.43
N PRO A 39 -7.56 -12.52 -33.57
CA PRO A 39 -7.56 -13.96 -33.80
C PRO A 39 -6.12 -14.48 -33.98
N ALA A 40 -5.71 -15.42 -33.13
CA ALA A 40 -4.45 -16.15 -33.28
C ALA A 40 -4.59 -17.29 -34.31
N THR A 41 -3.53 -17.56 -35.05
CA THR A 41 -3.41 -18.72 -35.94
C THR A 41 -3.50 -20.02 -35.11
N PRO A 42 -4.34 -21.02 -35.49
CA PRO A 42 -4.51 -22.23 -34.68
C PRO A 42 -3.21 -23.03 -34.63
N ARG A 43 -2.63 -23.18 -33.43
CA ARG A 43 -1.56 -24.17 -33.18
C ARG A 43 -2.17 -25.56 -33.03
N PRO A 44 -1.48 -26.63 -33.43
CA PRO A 44 -1.92 -27.99 -33.15
C PRO A 44 -2.15 -28.19 -31.64
N LEU A 45 -3.26 -28.80 -31.27
CA LEU A 45 -3.59 -29.06 -29.86
C LEU A 45 -2.64 -30.11 -29.28
N GLY A 46 -2.08 -29.81 -28.10
CA GLY A 46 -1.35 -30.79 -27.31
C GLY A 46 -2.28 -31.75 -26.55
N ALA A 47 -1.76 -32.44 -25.54
CA ALA A 47 -2.50 -33.46 -24.80
C ALA A 47 -3.68 -32.86 -24.02
N ILE A 48 -3.46 -31.75 -23.31
CA ILE A 48 -4.53 -31.08 -22.55
C ILE A 48 -5.55 -30.49 -23.52
N GLY A 49 -5.09 -29.82 -24.58
CA GLY A 49 -5.97 -29.26 -25.61
C GLY A 49 -6.88 -30.31 -26.25
N ARG A 50 -6.37 -31.51 -26.54
CA ARG A 50 -7.19 -32.62 -27.07
C ARG A 50 -8.19 -33.15 -26.05
N ALA A 51 -7.82 -33.27 -24.78
CA ALA A 51 -8.73 -33.68 -23.72
C ALA A 51 -9.90 -32.70 -23.57
N LEU A 52 -9.61 -31.39 -23.60
CA LEU A 52 -10.63 -30.34 -23.57
C LEU A 52 -11.55 -30.38 -24.80
N ALA A 53 -11.00 -30.60 -25.99
CA ALA A 53 -11.79 -30.67 -27.22
C ALA A 53 -12.76 -31.87 -27.25
N ALA A 54 -12.38 -32.99 -26.62
CA ALA A 54 -13.20 -34.18 -26.52
C ALA A 54 -14.25 -34.12 -25.38
N ALA A 55 -14.09 -33.20 -24.42
CA ALA A 55 -14.98 -33.10 -23.28
C ALA A 55 -16.34 -32.47 -23.68
N PRO A 56 -17.46 -32.99 -23.15
CA PRO A 56 -18.74 -32.30 -23.25
C PRO A 56 -18.77 -31.06 -22.33
N ASP A 57 -19.69 -30.14 -22.60
CA ASP A 57 -19.89 -28.96 -21.76
C ASP A 57 -20.20 -29.36 -20.31
N GLY A 58 -19.57 -28.66 -19.36
CA GLY A 58 -19.69 -28.94 -17.92
C GLY A 58 -18.88 -30.14 -17.43
N ALA A 59 -18.10 -30.80 -18.29
CA ALA A 59 -17.28 -31.93 -17.87
C ALA A 59 -16.18 -31.55 -16.85
N VAL A 60 -15.75 -32.53 -16.08
CA VAL A 60 -14.51 -32.48 -15.30
C VAL A 60 -13.41 -33.16 -16.10
N VAL A 61 -12.33 -32.45 -16.40
CA VAL A 61 -11.16 -32.95 -17.12
C VAL A 61 -9.99 -32.99 -16.14
N GLU A 62 -9.53 -34.19 -15.81
CA GLU A 62 -8.39 -34.40 -14.91
C GLU A 62 -7.10 -34.63 -15.71
N ILE A 63 -6.07 -33.87 -15.36
CA ILE A 63 -4.74 -33.96 -15.95
C ILE A 63 -3.79 -34.49 -14.89
N GLY A 64 -3.19 -35.65 -15.14
CA GLY A 64 -2.19 -36.25 -14.24
C GLY A 64 -0.84 -35.52 -14.28
N PRO A 65 0.12 -35.92 -13.42
CA PRO A 65 1.43 -35.28 -13.35
C PRO A 65 2.18 -35.31 -14.68
N GLY A 66 2.83 -34.20 -15.02
CA GLY A 66 3.60 -34.06 -16.24
C GLY A 66 4.00 -32.62 -16.53
N VAL A 67 4.82 -32.42 -17.57
CA VAL A 67 5.15 -31.09 -18.10
C VAL A 67 4.57 -30.98 -19.51
N TYR A 68 3.62 -30.07 -19.68
CA TYR A 68 2.86 -29.84 -20.89
C TYR A 68 3.30 -28.52 -21.51
N HIS A 69 3.95 -28.59 -22.68
CA HIS A 69 4.37 -27.41 -23.43
C HIS A 69 3.25 -27.01 -24.39
N GLU A 70 2.25 -26.32 -23.86
CA GLU A 70 0.98 -26.04 -24.54
C GLU A 70 0.49 -24.62 -24.26
N HIS A 71 -0.26 -24.08 -25.20
CA HIS A 71 -1.10 -22.90 -25.01
C HIS A 71 -2.55 -23.33 -25.12
N LEU A 72 -3.31 -23.11 -24.06
CA LEU A 72 -4.69 -23.58 -23.96
C LEU A 72 -5.64 -22.44 -24.24
N ARG A 73 -6.64 -22.69 -25.08
CA ARG A 73 -7.81 -21.82 -25.23
C ARG A 73 -9.06 -22.63 -24.88
N ILE A 74 -9.64 -22.32 -23.74
CA ILE A 74 -10.82 -23.01 -23.20
C ILE A 74 -12.06 -22.26 -23.69
N THR A 75 -12.75 -22.83 -24.69
CA THR A 75 -13.91 -22.22 -25.35
C THR A 75 -15.24 -22.85 -24.96
N ARG A 76 -15.24 -23.71 -23.93
CA ARG A 76 -16.43 -24.38 -23.41
C ARG A 76 -16.43 -24.36 -21.88
N PRO A 77 -17.60 -24.35 -21.23
CA PRO A 77 -17.70 -24.52 -19.78
C PRO A 77 -17.11 -25.87 -19.38
N VAL A 78 -16.16 -25.88 -18.44
CA VAL A 78 -15.44 -27.09 -18.03
C VAL A 78 -14.75 -26.86 -16.68
N THR A 79 -14.57 -27.93 -15.91
CA THR A 79 -13.68 -27.95 -14.74
C THR A 79 -12.38 -28.67 -15.10
N LEU A 80 -11.29 -27.91 -15.27
CA LEU A 80 -9.96 -28.44 -15.54
C LEU A 80 -9.19 -28.59 -14.23
N VAL A 81 -8.82 -29.84 -13.89
CA VAL A 81 -8.19 -30.21 -12.61
C VAL A 81 -6.83 -30.82 -12.83
N GLY A 82 -5.80 -30.26 -12.22
CA GLY A 82 -4.47 -30.84 -12.17
C GLY A 82 -4.32 -31.75 -10.96
N VAL A 83 -4.11 -33.04 -11.20
CA VAL A 83 -3.88 -34.04 -10.15
C VAL A 83 -2.38 -34.20 -9.95
N GLY A 84 -1.89 -33.81 -8.77
CA GLY A 84 -0.46 -33.83 -8.46
C GLY A 84 0.33 -32.66 -9.05
N MET A 85 -0.31 -31.50 -9.25
CA MET A 85 0.30 -30.26 -9.73
C MET A 85 1.05 -30.38 -11.08
N PRO A 86 0.40 -30.87 -12.16
CA PRO A 86 0.99 -30.82 -13.50
C PRO A 86 1.39 -29.40 -13.91
N VAL A 87 2.43 -29.32 -14.74
CA VAL A 87 3.02 -28.07 -15.22
C VAL A 87 2.51 -27.75 -16.61
N ILE A 88 1.97 -26.55 -16.82
CA ILE A 88 1.75 -25.96 -18.14
C ILE A 88 2.86 -24.92 -18.37
N ASP A 89 3.74 -25.20 -19.33
CA ASP A 89 4.92 -24.37 -19.65
C ASP A 89 4.66 -23.56 -20.93
N GLY A 90 4.65 -22.23 -20.79
CA GLY A 90 4.37 -21.28 -21.87
C GLY A 90 5.51 -21.06 -22.87
N GLY A 91 6.70 -21.62 -22.62
CA GLY A 91 7.84 -21.50 -23.54
C GLY A 91 8.31 -20.05 -23.79
N GLY A 92 7.96 -19.09 -22.93
CA GLY A 92 8.38 -17.70 -23.03
C GLY A 92 7.61 -16.84 -24.04
N SER A 93 6.41 -17.24 -24.48
CA SER A 93 5.62 -16.45 -25.44
C SER A 93 4.12 -16.71 -25.33
N GLY A 94 3.26 -15.76 -25.69
CA GLY A 94 1.81 -15.99 -25.75
C GLY A 94 1.16 -16.17 -24.38
N ASP A 95 -0.17 -16.05 -24.33
CA ASP A 95 -0.91 -16.42 -23.12
C ASP A 95 -0.86 -17.94 -22.92
N ILE A 96 -0.71 -18.41 -21.68
CA ILE A 96 -0.53 -19.84 -21.41
C ILE A 96 -1.89 -20.54 -21.33
N VAL A 97 -2.79 -20.01 -20.50
CA VAL A 97 -4.18 -20.47 -20.41
C VAL A 97 -5.12 -19.30 -20.68
N GLU A 98 -5.89 -19.39 -21.74
CA GLU A 98 -6.91 -18.41 -22.10
C GLU A 98 -8.30 -19.01 -21.90
N ILE A 99 -9.07 -18.43 -20.98
CA ILE A 99 -10.43 -18.82 -20.65
C ILE A 99 -11.38 -17.91 -21.44
N ALA A 100 -12.05 -18.46 -22.44
CA ALA A 100 -12.95 -17.74 -23.34
C ALA A 100 -14.42 -18.15 -23.22
N ALA A 101 -14.73 -19.10 -22.34
CA ALA A 101 -16.09 -19.53 -22.03
C ALA A 101 -16.44 -19.25 -20.56
N PRO A 102 -17.73 -19.01 -20.25
CA PRO A 102 -18.16 -18.82 -18.88
C PRO A 102 -18.08 -20.12 -18.08
N GLU A 103 -18.12 -20.02 -16.75
CA GLU A 103 -18.23 -21.17 -15.84
C GLU A 103 -17.08 -22.18 -16.00
N VAL A 104 -15.89 -21.66 -16.31
CA VAL A 104 -14.66 -22.45 -16.34
C VAL A 104 -14.02 -22.43 -14.97
N THR A 105 -13.66 -23.61 -14.47
CA THR A 105 -12.81 -23.75 -13.28
C THR A 105 -11.44 -24.26 -13.70
N LEU A 106 -10.38 -23.57 -13.29
CA LEU A 106 -8.98 -23.98 -13.45
C LEU A 106 -8.38 -24.17 -12.06
N ARG A 107 -7.92 -25.39 -11.75
CA ARG A 107 -7.34 -25.66 -10.43
C ARG A 107 -6.24 -26.70 -10.37
N GLY A 108 -5.31 -26.52 -9.43
CA GLY A 108 -4.28 -27.50 -9.12
C GLY A 108 -3.17 -27.61 -10.18
N PHE A 109 -2.81 -26.51 -10.84
CA PHE A 109 -1.75 -26.48 -11.84
C PHE A 109 -0.56 -25.63 -11.40
N VAL A 110 0.63 -26.02 -11.84
CA VAL A 110 1.76 -25.10 -11.97
C VAL A 110 1.68 -24.48 -13.36
N ILE A 111 1.72 -23.15 -13.46
CA ILE A 111 1.69 -22.43 -14.74
C ILE A 111 2.88 -21.50 -14.78
N ARG A 112 3.77 -21.66 -15.78
CA ARG A 112 5.07 -20.97 -15.73
C ARG A 112 5.60 -20.54 -17.07
N ASN A 113 6.65 -19.71 -17.01
CA ASN A 113 7.47 -19.33 -18.16
C ASN A 113 6.68 -18.51 -19.20
N THR A 114 6.07 -17.43 -18.72
CA THR A 114 5.55 -16.37 -19.62
C THR A 114 6.73 -15.64 -20.31
N GLY A 115 6.45 -14.89 -21.38
CA GLY A 115 7.46 -14.04 -22.02
C GLY A 115 7.90 -12.84 -21.17
N ILE A 116 8.85 -12.04 -21.68
CA ILE A 116 9.35 -10.81 -21.02
C ILE A 116 8.91 -9.51 -21.73
N ASP A 117 8.10 -9.65 -22.77
CA ASP A 117 7.65 -8.55 -23.63
C ASP A 117 6.47 -7.82 -22.99
N LEU A 118 6.72 -6.61 -22.49
CA LEU A 118 5.72 -5.78 -21.82
C LEU A 118 4.62 -5.29 -22.78
N ASP A 119 4.92 -5.17 -24.08
CA ASP A 119 3.96 -4.66 -25.07
C ASP A 119 2.92 -5.73 -25.43
N LYS A 120 3.29 -7.01 -25.36
CA LYS A 120 2.38 -8.13 -25.65
C LYS A 120 1.46 -8.49 -24.49
N GLU A 121 1.83 -8.10 -23.27
CA GLU A 121 1.08 -8.41 -22.04
C GLU A 121 0.70 -9.88 -21.87
N ASN A 122 1.57 -10.80 -22.27
CA ASN A 122 1.28 -12.23 -22.23
C ASN A 122 1.12 -12.74 -20.79
N ALA A 123 -0.06 -13.27 -20.48
CA ALA A 123 -0.47 -13.69 -19.16
C ALA A 123 -0.36 -15.21 -18.96
N ALA A 124 -0.09 -15.62 -17.73
CA ALA A 124 -0.19 -17.03 -17.36
C ALA A 124 -1.64 -17.53 -17.46
N VAL A 125 -2.60 -16.73 -16.98
CA VAL A 125 -4.03 -17.00 -17.13
C VAL A 125 -4.74 -15.74 -17.59
N ARG A 126 -5.26 -15.74 -18.81
CA ARG A 126 -6.13 -14.69 -19.35
C ARG A 126 -7.58 -15.15 -19.29
N VAL A 127 -8.46 -14.34 -18.69
CA VAL A 127 -9.89 -14.64 -18.56
C VAL A 127 -10.68 -13.60 -19.33
N LEU A 128 -11.52 -14.06 -20.25
CA LEU A 128 -12.31 -13.23 -21.18
C LEU A 128 -13.83 -13.50 -21.06
N ALA A 129 -14.25 -14.19 -20.00
CA ALA A 129 -15.63 -14.62 -19.80
C ALA A 129 -16.00 -14.59 -18.31
N SER A 130 -17.30 -14.52 -18.04
CA SER A 130 -17.85 -14.39 -16.68
C SER A 130 -17.80 -15.71 -15.90
N ARG A 131 -17.88 -15.59 -14.57
CA ARG A 131 -17.99 -16.75 -13.64
C ARG A 131 -16.83 -17.74 -13.76
N ALA A 132 -15.62 -17.27 -14.04
CA ALA A 132 -14.43 -18.12 -14.01
C ALA A 132 -13.98 -18.33 -12.57
N THR A 133 -13.53 -19.54 -12.23
CA THR A 133 -12.89 -19.85 -10.94
C THR A 133 -11.45 -20.28 -11.19
N ILE A 134 -10.50 -19.55 -10.63
CA ILE A 134 -9.07 -19.88 -10.69
C ILE A 134 -8.62 -20.12 -9.27
N GLU A 135 -8.34 -21.38 -8.94
CA GLU A 135 -8.05 -21.78 -7.56
C GLU A 135 -6.88 -22.74 -7.40
N ASP A 136 -6.20 -22.67 -6.27
CA ASP A 136 -5.14 -23.62 -5.89
C ASP A 136 -4.05 -23.80 -6.95
N CYS A 137 -3.77 -22.75 -7.73
CA CYS A 137 -2.71 -22.76 -8.76
C CYS A 137 -1.43 -22.09 -8.25
N VAL A 138 -0.30 -22.53 -8.81
CA VAL A 138 1.02 -21.94 -8.57
C VAL A 138 1.53 -21.36 -9.88
N LEU A 139 1.59 -20.04 -9.94
CA LEU A 139 2.09 -19.27 -11.08
C LEU A 139 3.51 -18.83 -10.79
N GLU A 140 4.47 -19.27 -11.59
CA GLU A 140 5.90 -19.00 -11.37
C GLU A 140 6.56 -18.45 -12.63
N ASP A 141 7.57 -17.60 -12.46
CA ASP A 141 8.28 -17.00 -13.59
C ASP A 141 7.30 -16.28 -14.55
N ILE A 142 6.39 -15.50 -13.96
CA ILE A 142 5.35 -14.74 -14.66
C ILE A 142 5.73 -13.26 -14.86
N LEU A 143 5.48 -12.73 -16.05
CA LEU A 143 5.48 -11.31 -16.32
C LEU A 143 4.10 -10.76 -15.99
N PHE A 144 3.06 -11.31 -16.61
CA PHE A 144 1.66 -11.10 -16.23
C PHE A 144 1.07 -12.40 -15.68
N GLY A 145 0.42 -12.33 -14.53
CA GLY A 145 -0.12 -13.54 -13.87
C GLY A 145 -1.53 -13.85 -14.32
N ILE A 146 -2.50 -13.50 -13.47
CA ILE A 146 -3.92 -13.67 -13.74
C ILE A 146 -4.48 -12.33 -14.23
N ASP A 147 -5.02 -12.29 -15.45
CA ASP A 147 -5.59 -11.10 -16.09
C ASP A 147 -7.06 -11.36 -16.46
N LEU A 148 -7.98 -10.81 -15.66
CA LEU A 148 -9.42 -10.83 -15.87
C LEU A 148 -9.81 -9.62 -16.71
N ARG A 149 -10.33 -9.84 -17.91
CA ARG A 149 -10.87 -8.78 -18.79
C ARG A 149 -12.32 -9.08 -19.13
N ASP A 150 -13.21 -8.17 -18.74
CA ASP A 150 -14.66 -8.33 -18.97
C ASP A 150 -15.19 -9.65 -18.37
N ALA A 151 -14.68 -10.00 -17.20
CA ALA A 151 -14.90 -11.30 -16.55
C ALA A 151 -15.59 -11.12 -15.18
N PRO A 152 -16.84 -10.64 -15.14
CA PRO A 152 -17.55 -10.40 -13.89
C PRO A 152 -17.89 -11.71 -13.18
N ASP A 153 -18.20 -11.58 -11.88
CA ASP A 153 -18.65 -12.68 -11.02
C ASP A 153 -17.62 -13.82 -10.92
N SER A 154 -16.33 -13.51 -11.12
CA SER A 154 -15.24 -14.47 -11.09
C SER A 154 -14.68 -14.66 -9.68
N VAL A 155 -13.96 -15.76 -9.48
CA VAL A 155 -13.29 -16.09 -8.22
C VAL A 155 -11.81 -16.37 -8.48
N VAL A 156 -10.94 -15.66 -7.78
CA VAL A 156 -9.49 -15.90 -7.76
C VAL A 156 -9.13 -16.25 -6.33
N ARG A 157 -8.85 -17.54 -6.05
CA ARG A 157 -8.73 -18.03 -4.67
C ARG A 157 -7.52 -18.93 -4.44
N SER A 158 -6.83 -18.78 -3.29
CA SER A 158 -5.78 -19.71 -2.85
C SER A 158 -4.63 -19.90 -3.86
N ASN A 159 -4.39 -18.94 -4.75
CA ASN A 159 -3.30 -19.04 -5.72
C ASN A 159 -2.00 -18.46 -5.15
N ARG A 160 -0.87 -18.97 -5.63
CA ARG A 160 0.45 -18.37 -5.42
C ARG A 160 0.94 -17.79 -6.74
N ILE A 161 1.11 -16.47 -6.82
CA ILE A 161 1.42 -15.73 -8.04
C ILE A 161 2.77 -15.02 -7.89
N GLY A 162 3.81 -15.59 -8.50
CA GLY A 162 5.19 -15.18 -8.32
C GLY A 162 5.85 -14.68 -9.61
N GLY A 163 6.24 -13.40 -9.60
CA GLY A 163 6.86 -12.72 -10.73
C GLY A 163 8.27 -13.19 -11.10
N LYS A 164 8.69 -12.85 -12.33
CA LYS A 164 10.09 -13.03 -12.78
C LYS A 164 11.06 -12.18 -11.95
N ARG A 165 12.31 -12.64 -11.82
CA ARG A 165 13.41 -11.89 -11.19
C ARG A 165 13.88 -10.75 -12.08
N LEU A 166 13.10 -9.67 -12.12
CA LEU A 166 13.37 -8.45 -12.88
C LEU A 166 13.34 -7.22 -11.96
N ASP A 167 13.95 -6.13 -12.41
CA ASP A 167 13.77 -4.83 -11.78
C ASP A 167 12.30 -4.40 -11.84
N VAL A 168 11.84 -3.63 -10.85
CA VAL A 168 10.43 -3.25 -10.71
C VAL A 168 9.85 -2.63 -11.99
N ALA A 169 10.62 -1.78 -12.69
CA ALA A 169 10.19 -1.12 -13.92
C ALA A 169 9.95 -2.10 -15.10
N ARG A 170 10.51 -3.31 -15.04
CA ARG A 170 10.44 -4.34 -16.07
C ARG A 170 9.46 -5.46 -15.75
N ARG A 171 8.84 -5.45 -14.56
CA ARG A 171 7.85 -6.44 -14.15
C ARG A 171 6.48 -6.09 -14.75
N GLY A 172 5.69 -7.11 -15.06
CA GLY A 172 4.26 -6.96 -15.34
C GLY A 172 3.43 -7.16 -14.08
N ASP A 173 2.11 -7.12 -14.24
CA ASP A 173 1.16 -7.17 -13.13
C ASP A 173 0.88 -8.62 -12.74
N GLY A 174 0.96 -8.92 -11.44
CA GLY A 174 0.71 -10.27 -10.93
C GLY A 174 -0.77 -10.63 -11.02
N LEU A 175 -1.63 -9.69 -10.67
CA LEU A 175 -3.08 -9.81 -10.78
C LEU A 175 -3.64 -8.54 -11.42
N ARG A 176 -4.50 -8.70 -12.41
CA ARG A 176 -5.19 -7.60 -13.08
C ARG A 176 -6.67 -7.92 -13.22
N LEU A 177 -7.50 -7.01 -12.73
CA LEU A 177 -8.95 -6.99 -12.96
C LEU A 177 -9.26 -5.78 -13.83
N TRP A 178 -9.84 -6.00 -15.00
CA TRP A 178 -10.28 -4.98 -15.92
C TRP A 178 -11.75 -5.23 -16.25
N ARG A 179 -12.65 -4.35 -15.77
CA ARG A 179 -14.12 -4.53 -15.86
C ARG A 179 -14.56 -5.92 -15.38
N ALA A 180 -14.09 -6.29 -14.20
CA ALA A 180 -14.32 -7.59 -13.58
C ALA A 180 -15.17 -7.43 -12.30
N ASP A 181 -16.38 -6.90 -12.48
CA ASP A 181 -17.30 -6.60 -11.40
C ASP A 181 -17.61 -7.81 -10.53
N ARG A 182 -17.88 -7.57 -9.24
CA ARG A 182 -18.29 -8.59 -8.26
C ARG A 182 -17.33 -9.79 -8.17
N THR A 183 -16.06 -9.58 -8.49
CA THR A 183 -15.01 -10.59 -8.35
C THR A 183 -14.65 -10.78 -6.88
N LEU A 184 -14.44 -12.04 -6.48
CA LEU A 184 -13.84 -12.39 -5.19
C LEU A 184 -12.35 -12.71 -5.38
N VAL A 185 -11.48 -11.96 -4.70
CA VAL A 185 -10.04 -12.22 -4.62
C VAL A 185 -9.71 -12.64 -3.19
N GLU A 186 -9.49 -13.93 -2.96
CA GLU A 186 -9.41 -14.49 -1.61
C GLU A 186 -8.19 -15.38 -1.37
N GLY A 187 -7.47 -15.17 -0.26
CA GLY A 187 -6.47 -16.14 0.21
C GLY A 187 -5.27 -16.35 -0.73
N ASN A 188 -5.04 -15.44 -1.68
CA ASN A 188 -3.93 -15.54 -2.62
C ASN A 188 -2.65 -14.97 -2.01
N THR A 189 -1.50 -15.47 -2.47
CA THR A 189 -0.18 -14.87 -2.25
C THR A 189 0.33 -14.28 -3.55
N ILE A 190 0.53 -12.96 -3.61
CA ILE A 190 1.06 -12.24 -4.78
C ILE A 190 2.42 -11.69 -4.41
N HIS A 191 3.45 -12.01 -5.20
CA HIS A 191 4.79 -11.56 -4.88
C HIS A 191 5.67 -11.34 -6.10
N ASP A 192 6.67 -10.48 -5.91
CA ASP A 192 7.70 -10.17 -6.91
C ASP A 192 7.12 -9.71 -8.26
N GLY A 193 5.88 -9.20 -8.28
CA GLY A 193 5.23 -8.58 -9.43
C GLY A 193 5.40 -7.05 -9.43
N ARG A 194 4.81 -6.39 -10.42
CA ARG A 194 4.64 -4.94 -10.41
C ARG A 194 3.45 -4.59 -9.51
N ASP A 195 2.23 -4.86 -9.95
CA ASP A 195 1.02 -4.54 -9.19
C ASP A 195 0.07 -5.73 -9.08
N ALA A 196 -0.79 -5.70 -8.05
CA ALA A 196 -2.14 -6.27 -8.11
C ALA A 196 -3.11 -5.11 -8.36
N ILE A 197 -3.70 -5.02 -9.56
CA ILE A 197 -4.46 -3.85 -10.01
C ILE A 197 -5.92 -4.19 -10.30
N LEU A 198 -6.81 -3.33 -9.80
CA LEU A 198 -8.25 -3.31 -10.09
C LEU A 198 -8.54 -2.06 -10.89
N TRP A 199 -9.12 -2.25 -12.08
CA TRP A 199 -9.39 -1.19 -13.03
C TRP A 199 -10.84 -1.27 -13.51
N TYR A 200 -11.58 -0.15 -13.38
CA TYR A 200 -12.97 -0.05 -13.84
C TYR A 200 -13.86 -1.18 -13.33
N SER A 201 -13.69 -1.61 -12.08
CA SER A 201 -14.40 -2.75 -11.51
C SER A 201 -15.21 -2.34 -10.28
N LYS A 202 -16.44 -2.84 -10.17
CA LYS A 202 -17.37 -2.49 -9.10
C LYS A 202 -17.71 -3.68 -8.21
N GLY A 203 -17.84 -3.47 -6.90
CA GLY A 203 -18.32 -4.49 -5.98
C GLY A 203 -17.32 -5.63 -5.72
N VAL A 204 -16.02 -5.38 -5.92
CA VAL A 204 -14.97 -6.39 -5.73
C VAL A 204 -14.71 -6.61 -4.23
N VAL A 205 -14.47 -7.87 -3.84
CA VAL A 205 -14.05 -8.21 -2.48
C VAL A 205 -12.63 -8.78 -2.51
N VAL A 206 -11.71 -8.13 -1.82
CA VAL A 206 -10.31 -8.55 -1.67
C VAL A 206 -10.07 -8.91 -0.20
N ARG A 207 -9.98 -10.22 0.11
CA ARG A 207 -9.88 -10.66 1.51
C ARG A 207 -8.84 -11.74 1.80
N GLY A 208 -8.18 -11.62 2.94
CA GLY A 208 -7.25 -12.65 3.43
C GLY A 208 -6.04 -12.91 2.54
N ASN A 209 -5.69 -11.99 1.63
CA ASN A 209 -4.55 -12.14 0.72
C ASN A 209 -3.25 -11.67 1.38
N VAL A 210 -2.14 -12.18 0.87
CA VAL A 210 -0.79 -11.72 1.20
C VAL A 210 -0.16 -11.11 -0.06
N SER A 211 0.36 -9.88 0.02
CA SER A 211 1.12 -9.25 -1.06
C SER A 211 2.47 -8.76 -0.56
N HIS A 212 3.56 -9.15 -1.21
CA HIS A 212 4.90 -8.72 -0.79
C HIS A 212 5.93 -8.55 -1.91
N ASN A 213 6.88 -7.63 -1.71
CA ASN A 213 7.93 -7.28 -2.68
C ASN A 213 7.40 -6.82 -4.04
N CYS A 214 6.18 -6.28 -4.09
CA CYS A 214 5.58 -5.67 -5.27
C CYS A 214 5.82 -4.15 -5.30
N ARG A 215 5.54 -3.50 -6.42
CA ARG A 215 5.43 -2.03 -6.44
C ARG A 215 4.18 -1.62 -5.67
N TYR A 216 3.01 -1.98 -6.17
CA TYR A 216 1.75 -1.81 -5.46
C TYR A 216 1.26 -3.17 -4.96
N GLY A 217 1.11 -3.28 -3.64
CA GLY A 217 0.51 -4.46 -3.02
C GLY A 217 -0.93 -4.66 -3.51
N LEU A 218 -1.68 -3.56 -3.58
CA LEU A 218 -2.99 -3.44 -4.23
C LEU A 218 -3.15 -2.02 -4.80
N HIS A 219 -3.67 -1.92 -6.02
CA HIS A 219 -3.83 -0.66 -6.76
C HIS A 219 -5.24 -0.58 -7.33
N LEU A 220 -6.02 0.42 -6.93
CA LEU A 220 -7.36 0.69 -7.47
C LEU A 220 -7.32 1.91 -8.36
N MET A 221 -7.87 1.76 -9.57
CA MET A 221 -8.05 2.81 -10.56
C MET A 221 -9.50 2.78 -11.02
N TYR A 222 -10.27 3.83 -10.71
CA TYR A 222 -11.69 3.93 -11.11
C TYR A 222 -12.52 2.71 -10.70
N SER A 223 -12.36 2.22 -9.47
CA SER A 223 -13.00 0.98 -9.00
C SER A 223 -13.81 1.23 -7.74
N ASP A 224 -15.12 1.08 -7.83
CA ASP A 224 -16.08 1.53 -6.82
C ASP A 224 -16.62 0.37 -5.97
N GLU A 225 -17.09 0.69 -4.76
CA GLU A 225 -17.75 -0.27 -3.86
C GLU A 225 -16.87 -1.50 -3.56
N VAL A 226 -15.56 -1.26 -3.37
CA VAL A 226 -14.58 -2.34 -3.10
C VAL A 226 -14.40 -2.54 -1.60
N THR A 227 -14.47 -3.80 -1.16
CA THR A 227 -14.12 -4.20 0.21
C THR A 227 -12.73 -4.82 0.24
N ILE A 228 -11.83 -4.28 1.06
CA ILE A 228 -10.46 -4.76 1.25
C ILE A 228 -10.30 -5.12 2.73
N GLU A 229 -10.33 -6.41 3.06
CA GLU A 229 -10.32 -6.86 4.45
C GLU A 229 -9.35 -7.98 4.81
N GLY A 230 -8.75 -7.91 6.01
CA GLY A 230 -7.95 -9.04 6.52
C GLY A 230 -6.69 -9.35 5.71
N ASN A 231 -6.20 -8.44 4.87
CA ASN A 231 -5.04 -8.67 4.01
C ASN A 231 -3.73 -8.29 4.73
N ARG A 232 -2.62 -8.95 4.36
CA ARG A 232 -1.26 -8.61 4.78
C ARG A 232 -0.48 -8.08 3.59
N LEU A 233 -0.13 -6.80 3.62
CA LEU A 233 0.54 -6.08 2.54
C LEU A 233 1.89 -5.56 3.06
N GLU A 234 2.96 -6.27 2.74
CA GLU A 234 4.26 -6.03 3.37
C GLU A 234 5.42 -5.87 2.39
N ARG A 235 6.41 -5.04 2.73
CA ARG A 235 7.63 -4.86 1.92
C ARG A 235 7.34 -4.52 0.44
N ASN A 236 6.21 -3.88 0.17
CA ASN A 236 5.90 -3.32 -1.14
C ASN A 236 6.43 -1.89 -1.23
N SER A 237 6.52 -1.33 -2.44
CA SER A 237 6.78 0.11 -2.56
C SER A 237 5.62 0.94 -2.00
N VAL A 238 4.39 0.44 -2.13
CA VAL A 238 3.18 0.98 -1.49
C VAL A 238 2.25 -0.19 -1.19
N GLY A 239 1.64 -0.20 -0.01
CA GLY A 239 0.72 -1.26 0.43
C GLY A 239 -0.57 -1.25 -0.38
N VAL A 240 -1.39 -0.23 -0.22
CA VAL A 240 -2.60 0.03 -1.02
C VAL A 240 -2.55 1.43 -1.60
N TYR A 241 -2.95 1.59 -2.86
CA TYR A 241 -3.24 2.90 -3.45
C TYR A 241 -4.65 2.93 -4.04
N LEU A 242 -5.51 3.82 -3.52
CA LEU A 242 -6.84 4.11 -4.05
C LEU A 242 -6.80 5.36 -4.93
N MET A 243 -7.24 5.26 -6.18
CA MET A 243 -7.24 6.37 -7.13
C MET A 243 -8.59 6.47 -7.85
N TYR A 244 -9.18 7.67 -7.82
CA TYR A 244 -10.38 8.01 -8.59
C TYR A 244 -11.57 7.06 -8.35
N SER A 245 -11.73 6.63 -7.11
CA SER A 245 -12.65 5.54 -6.72
C SER A 245 -13.60 6.00 -5.62
N ALA A 246 -14.74 5.35 -5.45
CA ALA A 246 -15.73 5.72 -4.45
C ALA A 246 -16.33 4.52 -3.70
N GLY A 247 -16.57 4.69 -2.40
CA GLY A 247 -17.22 3.66 -1.57
C GLY A 247 -16.30 2.51 -1.20
N VAL A 248 -15.03 2.78 -0.94
CA VAL A 248 -14.05 1.76 -0.57
C VAL A 248 -14.05 1.53 0.95
N GLU A 249 -14.22 0.28 1.37
CA GLU A 249 -14.05 -0.13 2.77
C GLU A 249 -12.71 -0.84 2.94
N LEU A 250 -11.80 -0.25 3.72
CA LEU A 250 -10.49 -0.85 4.03
C LEU A 250 -10.46 -1.19 5.50
N ARG A 251 -10.61 -2.48 5.86
CA ARG A 251 -10.72 -2.87 7.26
C ARG A 251 -9.91 -4.06 7.70
N ARG A 252 -9.33 -4.00 8.91
CA ARG A 252 -8.58 -5.13 9.50
C ARG A 252 -7.42 -5.61 8.62
N ASN A 253 -6.73 -4.70 7.94
CA ASN A 253 -5.54 -5.04 7.15
C ASN A 253 -4.25 -4.73 7.93
N LEU A 254 -3.19 -5.47 7.60
CA LEU A 254 -1.84 -5.28 8.12
C LEU A 254 -0.94 -4.74 7.00
N LEU A 255 -0.51 -3.48 7.09
CA LEU A 255 0.31 -2.80 6.09
C LEU A 255 1.67 -2.46 6.69
N VAL A 256 2.67 -3.30 6.41
CA VAL A 256 3.92 -3.31 7.19
C VAL A 256 5.17 -3.15 6.32
N ASN A 257 6.07 -2.26 6.73
CA ASN A 257 7.35 -2.06 6.08
C ASN A 257 7.24 -1.78 4.57
N ASN A 258 6.17 -1.10 4.13
CA ASN A 258 6.06 -0.66 2.74
C ASN A 258 6.95 0.56 2.55
N ARG A 259 8.02 0.38 1.78
CA ARG A 259 9.09 1.35 1.60
C ARG A 259 9.53 1.37 0.14
N GLY A 260 9.88 2.56 -0.34
CA GLY A 260 10.24 2.81 -1.73
C GLY A 260 10.16 4.32 -2.01
N PRO A 261 10.24 4.74 -3.28
CA PRO A 261 10.11 6.15 -3.65
C PRO A 261 8.86 6.80 -3.06
N SER A 262 7.73 6.08 -3.03
CA SER A 262 6.50 6.49 -2.34
C SER A 262 6.39 5.93 -0.92
N GLY A 263 6.57 4.63 -0.69
CA GLY A 263 6.63 4.05 0.67
C GLY A 263 5.36 4.25 1.52
N TYR A 264 4.19 4.28 0.90
CA TYR A 264 2.92 4.49 1.59
C TYR A 264 2.36 3.17 2.12
N GLY A 265 1.81 3.16 3.33
CA GLY A 265 0.91 2.09 3.76
C GLY A 265 -0.37 2.16 2.93
N ILE A 266 -1.12 3.26 3.08
CA ILE A 266 -2.31 3.59 2.29
C ILE A 266 -2.08 4.91 1.57
N GLY A 267 -2.27 4.93 0.25
CA GLY A 267 -2.35 6.14 -0.56
C GLY A 267 -3.78 6.40 -1.03
N LEU A 268 -4.23 7.65 -0.95
CA LEU A 268 -5.51 8.10 -1.48
C LEU A 268 -5.28 9.21 -2.50
N LYS A 269 -5.93 9.10 -3.66
CA LYS A 269 -6.01 10.16 -4.65
C LYS A 269 -7.42 10.30 -5.16
N GLU A 270 -8.01 11.47 -4.95
CA GLU A 270 -9.37 11.81 -5.40
C GLU A 270 -10.37 10.66 -5.17
N THR A 271 -10.36 10.11 -3.95
CA THR A 271 -11.18 8.96 -3.55
C THR A 271 -12.29 9.43 -2.62
N ASP A 272 -13.54 9.04 -2.90
CA ASP A 272 -14.73 9.47 -2.16
C ASP A 272 -15.35 8.35 -1.33
N ARG A 273 -16.14 8.71 -0.31
CA ARG A 273 -16.94 7.77 0.52
C ARG A 273 -16.13 6.59 1.08
N PHE A 274 -14.86 6.79 1.37
CA PHE A 274 -14.02 5.72 1.91
C PHE A 274 -14.14 5.61 3.43
N VAL A 275 -14.03 4.38 3.91
CA VAL A 275 -14.04 4.02 5.33
C VAL A 275 -12.83 3.15 5.62
N ILE A 276 -11.88 3.68 6.38
CA ILE A 276 -10.61 3.01 6.71
C ILE A 276 -10.62 2.72 8.20
N THR A 277 -10.79 1.45 8.57
CA THR A 277 -10.99 1.08 9.98
C THR A 277 -10.21 -0.13 10.45
N ASP A 278 -9.82 -0.14 11.72
CA ASP A 278 -9.24 -1.32 12.35
C ASP A 278 -7.97 -1.85 11.65
N ASN A 279 -7.24 -1.00 10.91
CA ASN A 279 -6.01 -1.38 10.22
C ASN A 279 -4.77 -1.12 11.08
N VAL A 280 -3.70 -1.87 10.84
CA VAL A 280 -2.38 -1.63 11.44
C VAL A 280 -1.40 -1.25 10.35
N LEU A 281 -0.89 -0.02 10.42
CA LEU A 281 0.08 0.56 9.50
C LEU A 281 1.38 0.80 10.25
N SER A 282 2.39 -0.03 10.00
CA SER A 282 3.64 0.05 10.78
C SER A 282 4.92 -0.06 9.97
N GLY A 283 5.93 0.73 10.33
CA GLY A 283 7.25 0.70 9.70
C GLY A 283 7.26 1.18 8.24
N ASN A 284 6.19 1.84 7.77
CA ASN A 284 6.13 2.40 6.44
C ASN A 284 6.88 3.74 6.38
N ARG A 285 7.24 4.21 5.18
CA ARG A 285 7.76 5.58 5.04
C ARG A 285 6.68 6.61 5.39
N VAL A 286 5.45 6.38 4.91
CA VAL A 286 4.27 7.15 5.33
C VAL A 286 3.16 6.14 5.63
N GLY A 287 2.51 6.23 6.78
CA GLY A 287 1.35 5.40 7.11
C GLY A 287 0.23 5.65 6.11
N VAL A 288 -0.32 6.86 6.11
CA VAL A 288 -1.38 7.29 5.18
C VAL A 288 -0.95 8.53 4.40
N TYR A 289 -1.09 8.49 3.08
CA TYR A 289 -0.91 9.64 2.19
C TYR A 289 -2.26 10.06 1.60
N ILE A 290 -2.61 11.35 1.69
CA ILE A 290 -3.91 11.86 1.24
C ILE A 290 -3.72 13.00 0.23
N ASP A 291 -4.19 12.76 -1.00
CA ASP A 291 -4.21 13.72 -2.10
C ASP A 291 -5.67 13.96 -2.53
N GLY A 292 -6.18 15.17 -2.26
CA GLY A 292 -7.50 15.60 -2.71
C GLY A 292 -8.63 14.63 -2.39
N SER A 293 -8.55 13.94 -1.25
CA SER A 293 -9.51 12.91 -0.82
C SER A 293 -10.12 13.29 0.54
N PRO A 294 -11.45 13.26 0.71
CA PRO A 294 -12.47 13.16 -0.34
C PRO A 294 -12.32 14.20 -1.45
N PHE A 295 -12.66 13.79 -2.67
CA PHE A 295 -12.70 14.67 -3.83
C PHE A 295 -13.92 15.59 -3.79
N THR A 296 -15.06 15.03 -3.37
CA THR A 296 -16.31 15.77 -3.15
C THR A 296 -16.56 16.04 -1.67
N ASN A 297 -17.30 17.11 -1.37
CA ASN A 297 -17.67 17.45 0.00
C ASN A 297 -18.98 16.76 0.46
N LYS A 298 -19.44 15.71 -0.24
CA LYS A 298 -20.75 15.08 0.04
C LYS A 298 -20.75 14.29 1.34
N MET A 299 -19.66 13.56 1.61
CA MET A 299 -19.46 12.80 2.83
C MET A 299 -18.01 12.93 3.28
N PRO A 300 -17.74 12.96 4.59
CA PRO A 300 -16.38 12.94 5.08
C PRO A 300 -15.70 11.59 4.77
N GLY A 301 -14.38 11.65 4.58
CA GLY A 301 -13.53 10.46 4.58
C GLY A 301 -13.29 10.02 6.01
N MET A 302 -13.47 8.73 6.33
CA MET A 302 -13.45 8.27 7.72
C MET A 302 -12.23 7.38 8.00
N PHE A 303 -11.47 7.76 9.02
CA PHE A 303 -10.40 6.96 9.61
C PHE A 303 -10.74 6.66 11.07
N ARG A 304 -10.96 5.38 11.39
CA ARG A 304 -11.35 5.01 12.75
C ARG A 304 -10.72 3.72 13.28
N ARG A 305 -10.21 3.74 14.51
CA ARG A 305 -9.56 2.57 15.15
C ARG A 305 -8.38 2.02 14.36
N ASN A 306 -7.66 2.85 13.61
CA ASN A 306 -6.41 2.42 12.98
C ASN A 306 -5.25 2.64 13.94
N THR A 307 -4.26 1.75 13.90
CA THR A 307 -2.95 1.98 14.55
C THR A 307 -1.92 2.35 13.50
N LEU A 308 -1.39 3.57 13.61
CA LEU A 308 -0.30 4.09 12.81
C LEU A 308 0.93 4.15 13.70
N ALA A 309 1.81 3.17 13.59
CA ALA A 309 2.91 2.98 14.54
C ALA A 309 4.29 2.87 13.89
N CYS A 310 5.29 3.59 14.43
CA CYS A 310 6.69 3.49 13.99
C CYS A 310 6.89 3.76 12.49
N ASN A 311 6.07 4.62 11.88
CA ASN A 311 6.29 5.09 10.51
C ASN A 311 7.21 6.31 10.51
N ASP A 312 7.86 6.62 9.39
CA ASP A 312 8.62 7.88 9.32
C ASP A 312 7.64 9.08 9.40
N ILE A 313 6.46 8.94 8.82
CA ILE A 313 5.34 9.86 9.03
C ILE A 313 4.06 9.05 9.24
N GLY A 314 3.26 9.36 10.26
CA GLY A 314 1.96 8.72 10.48
C GLY A 314 1.00 9.03 9.32
N VAL A 315 0.65 10.30 9.14
CA VAL A 315 -0.21 10.77 8.04
C VAL A 315 0.41 11.97 7.33
N THR A 316 0.43 11.97 6.01
CA THR A 316 0.80 13.13 5.19
C THR A 316 -0.37 13.58 4.33
N PHE A 317 -0.69 14.86 4.40
CA PHE A 317 -1.70 15.50 3.57
C PHE A 317 -1.06 16.36 2.48
N LEU A 318 -1.63 16.36 1.27
CA LEU A 318 -1.51 17.51 0.39
C LEU A 318 -2.48 18.63 0.84
N PRO A 319 -2.16 19.92 0.60
CA PRO A 319 -2.99 21.04 1.08
C PRO A 319 -4.43 21.06 0.56
N SER A 320 -4.72 20.33 -0.52
CA SER A 320 -6.06 20.21 -1.10
C SER A 320 -6.98 19.26 -0.30
N ALA A 321 -6.43 18.37 0.52
CA ALA A 321 -7.16 17.37 1.26
C ALA A 321 -7.91 17.99 2.46
N ARG A 322 -9.23 17.81 2.46
CA ARG A 322 -10.17 18.42 3.40
C ARG A 322 -11.32 17.45 3.69
N ASN A 323 -12.10 17.72 4.73
CA ASN A 323 -13.25 16.93 5.14
C ASN A 323 -12.92 15.46 5.46
N ASN A 324 -11.75 15.22 6.06
CA ASN A 324 -11.41 13.94 6.68
C ASN A 324 -11.72 13.97 8.18
N GLU A 325 -12.16 12.84 8.72
CA GLU A 325 -12.38 12.63 10.15
C GLU A 325 -11.50 11.49 10.67
N PHE A 326 -10.67 11.81 11.66
CA PHE A 326 -9.83 10.86 12.38
C PHE A 326 -10.33 10.77 13.82
N VAL A 327 -10.86 9.60 14.19
CA VAL A 327 -11.41 9.33 15.53
C VAL A 327 -10.99 7.95 16.00
N ASP A 328 -10.68 7.78 17.28
CA ASP A 328 -10.26 6.50 17.87
C ASP A 328 -9.00 5.90 17.25
N ASN A 329 -8.15 6.66 16.55
CA ASN A 329 -6.91 6.12 15.99
C ASN A 329 -5.78 6.19 17.02
N ASN A 330 -4.79 5.32 16.84
CA ASN A 330 -3.58 5.29 17.66
C ASN A 330 -2.39 5.77 16.82
N PHE A 331 -1.85 6.94 17.16
CA PHE A 331 -0.63 7.50 16.59
C PHE A 331 0.54 7.24 17.54
N ILE A 332 1.35 6.23 17.23
CA ILE A 332 2.34 5.68 18.16
C ILE A 332 3.75 5.76 17.57
N ASP A 333 4.62 6.54 18.18
CA ASP A 333 6.07 6.58 17.90
C ASP A 333 6.40 6.73 16.40
N ASN A 334 5.58 7.45 15.65
CA ASN A 334 5.96 7.91 14.33
C ASN A 334 7.01 9.02 14.51
N ILE A 335 7.97 9.15 13.59
CA ILE A 335 8.97 10.24 13.68
C ILE A 335 8.26 11.60 13.62
N GLU A 336 7.24 11.70 12.76
CA GLU A 336 6.28 12.79 12.72
C GLU A 336 4.87 12.20 12.71
N GLN A 337 3.98 12.60 13.63
CA GLN A 337 2.63 12.04 13.69
C GLN A 337 1.79 12.42 12.46
N VAL A 338 1.79 13.72 12.12
CA VAL A 338 1.05 14.27 10.98
C VAL A 338 1.86 15.38 10.31
N SER A 339 2.03 15.29 8.99
CA SER A 339 2.75 16.26 8.17
C SER A 339 1.87 16.89 7.09
N VAL A 340 2.27 18.06 6.61
CA VAL A 340 1.65 18.72 5.44
C VAL A 340 2.70 18.85 4.35
N ALA A 341 2.49 18.16 3.23
CA ALA A 341 3.39 18.25 2.09
C ALA A 341 3.17 19.58 1.34
N GLY A 342 3.92 20.62 1.73
CA GLY A 342 3.88 21.96 1.15
C GLY A 342 3.54 23.04 2.17
N ARG A 343 2.72 24.02 1.78
CA ARG A 343 2.21 25.07 2.67
C ARG A 343 0.71 24.90 2.86
N GLY A 344 0.22 25.11 4.08
CA GLY A 344 -1.20 25.08 4.39
C GLY A 344 -1.48 24.79 5.86
N SER A 345 -2.76 24.80 6.22
CA SER A 345 -3.29 24.36 7.51
C SER A 345 -4.18 23.13 7.28
N LEU A 346 -4.26 22.24 8.27
CA LEU A 346 -5.17 21.09 8.23
C LEU A 346 -6.51 21.37 8.91
N SER A 347 -6.83 22.63 9.21
CA SER A 347 -8.09 23.05 9.87
C SER A 347 -9.36 22.60 9.14
N ALA A 348 -9.27 22.26 7.85
CA ALA A 348 -10.38 21.69 7.08
C ALA A 348 -10.59 20.18 7.34
N ASN A 349 -9.78 19.55 8.18
CA ASN A 349 -9.89 18.16 8.62
C ASN A 349 -10.14 18.13 10.14
N ARG A 350 -10.83 17.08 10.61
CA ARG A 350 -11.19 16.89 12.01
C ARG A 350 -10.40 15.75 12.60
N PHE A 351 -9.69 16.01 13.70
CA PHE A 351 -9.01 14.99 14.50
C PHE A 351 -9.80 14.62 15.76
N TRP A 352 -11.06 15.02 15.81
CA TRP A 352 -12.01 14.63 16.85
C TRP A 352 -13.43 14.88 16.33
N VAL A 353 -14.40 14.12 16.86
CA VAL A 353 -15.82 14.32 16.58
C VAL A 353 -16.61 14.04 17.85
N GLY A 354 -17.37 15.05 18.32
CA GLY A 354 -18.11 14.95 19.57
C GLY A 354 -17.17 14.80 20.76
N GLU A 355 -17.32 13.73 21.53
CA GLU A 355 -16.52 13.46 22.74
C GLU A 355 -15.38 12.46 22.48
N ARG A 356 -14.97 12.26 21.23
CA ARG A 356 -13.96 11.26 20.85
C ARG A 356 -12.89 11.86 19.94
N GLY A 357 -11.64 11.79 20.37
CA GLY A 357 -10.44 12.15 19.62
C GLY A 357 -9.60 10.92 19.29
N ASN A 358 -8.27 11.08 19.27
CA ASN A 358 -7.30 10.03 19.00
C ASN A 358 -6.31 9.86 20.16
N TYR A 359 -5.63 8.71 20.20
CA TYR A 359 -4.48 8.50 21.08
C TYR A 359 -3.20 8.96 20.39
N TRP A 360 -2.40 9.74 21.10
CA TRP A 360 -1.13 10.28 20.62
C TRP A 360 -0.02 9.91 21.62
N SER A 361 1.00 9.18 21.19
CA SER A 361 2.09 8.76 22.08
C SER A 361 2.95 9.91 22.60
N ASP A 362 2.87 11.08 21.95
CA ASP A 362 3.54 12.33 22.30
C ASP A 362 2.64 13.32 23.04
N TYR A 363 1.40 12.94 23.37
CA TYR A 363 0.55 13.76 24.23
C TYR A 363 1.08 13.78 25.67
N THR A 364 1.33 14.99 26.20
CA THR A 364 1.90 15.20 27.54
C THR A 364 0.89 15.77 28.55
N GLY A 365 -0.41 15.78 28.22
CA GLY A 365 -1.44 16.25 29.15
C GLY A 365 -1.77 15.23 30.23
N TYR A 366 -2.75 15.58 31.07
CA TYR A 366 -3.23 14.73 32.16
C TYR A 366 -4.76 14.65 32.13
N ASP A 367 -5.29 13.68 32.86
CA ASP A 367 -6.72 13.41 33.02
C ASP A 367 -7.04 13.41 34.52
N GLN A 368 -7.52 14.56 35.00
CA GLN A 368 -7.81 14.79 36.41
C GLN A 368 -9.18 14.21 36.81
N ASN A 369 -10.16 14.24 35.91
CA ASN A 369 -11.52 13.76 36.16
C ASN A 369 -11.66 12.23 35.99
N ARG A 370 -10.65 11.57 35.41
CA ARG A 370 -10.51 10.13 35.15
C ARG A 370 -11.54 9.56 34.17
N ASP A 371 -11.97 10.36 33.19
CA ASP A 371 -12.88 9.90 32.14
C ASP A 371 -12.17 9.21 30.96
N GLY A 372 -10.83 9.21 30.95
CA GLY A 372 -10.00 8.63 29.90
C GLY A 372 -9.70 9.58 28.73
N ILE A 373 -10.13 10.84 28.82
CA ILE A 373 -9.87 11.93 27.89
C ILE A 373 -8.91 12.91 28.59
N GLY A 374 -7.97 13.47 27.84
CA GLY A 374 -7.06 14.48 28.37
C GLY A 374 -7.74 15.83 28.58
N ASP A 375 -7.48 16.48 29.72
CA ASP A 375 -8.06 17.78 30.09
C ASP A 375 -7.48 18.95 29.25
N PHE A 376 -6.40 18.71 28.50
CA PHE A 376 -5.79 19.67 27.60
C PHE A 376 -5.89 19.23 26.15
N VAL A 377 -6.08 20.19 25.25
CA VAL A 377 -6.03 19.98 23.81
C VAL A 377 -4.65 19.42 23.38
N HIS A 378 -4.65 18.50 22.42
CA HIS A 378 -3.43 18.09 21.74
C HIS A 378 -3.24 18.94 20.48
N GLU A 379 -2.07 19.56 20.34
CA GLU A 379 -1.75 20.46 19.23
C GLU A 379 -0.37 20.11 18.65
N SER A 380 -0.27 19.97 17.33
CA SER A 380 1.03 19.82 16.65
C SER A 380 1.63 21.20 16.37
N GLN A 381 2.54 21.63 17.26
CA GLN A 381 3.15 22.97 17.29
C GLN A 381 4.69 22.96 17.27
N THR A 382 5.34 21.84 16.98
CA THR A 382 6.81 21.78 17.05
C THR A 382 7.45 22.67 15.97
N LEU A 383 8.43 23.48 16.37
CA LEU A 383 9.04 24.45 15.47
C LEU A 383 9.86 23.75 14.39
N PHE A 384 10.56 22.68 14.75
CA PHE A 384 11.41 21.92 13.84
C PHE A 384 10.58 21.15 12.82
N GLU A 385 9.43 20.56 13.18
CA GLU A 385 8.57 19.91 12.18
C GLU A 385 7.99 20.94 11.20
N ASN A 386 7.61 22.15 11.67
CA ASN A 386 7.17 23.21 10.75
C ASN A 386 8.26 23.62 9.76
N MET A 387 9.52 23.67 10.22
CA MET A 387 10.67 23.91 9.34
C MET A 387 10.88 22.73 8.37
N MET A 388 10.74 21.50 8.85
CA MET A 388 10.91 20.27 8.07
C MET A 388 9.85 20.11 6.96
N ASP A 389 8.62 20.55 7.20
CA ASP A 389 7.57 20.61 6.18
C ASP A 389 7.97 21.51 4.99
N ARG A 390 8.63 22.64 5.29
CA ARG A 390 9.10 23.61 4.28
C ARG A 390 10.39 23.16 3.60
N GLU A 391 11.31 22.60 4.37
CA GLU A 391 12.62 22.15 3.92
C GLU A 391 12.86 20.68 4.33
N PRO A 392 12.38 19.71 3.53
CA PRO A 392 12.53 18.28 3.79
C PRO A 392 13.95 17.80 4.09
N LYS A 393 14.97 18.53 3.62
CA LYS A 393 16.40 18.23 3.87
C LYS A 393 16.78 18.35 5.35
N LEU A 394 16.00 19.10 6.15
CA LEU A 394 16.24 19.23 7.58
C LEU A 394 16.06 17.90 8.33
N ARG A 395 15.45 16.89 7.71
CA ARG A 395 15.42 15.50 8.23
C ARG A 395 16.80 14.98 8.63
N LEU A 396 17.88 15.47 8.02
CA LEU A 396 19.25 15.14 8.40
C LEU A 396 19.57 15.43 9.88
N PHE A 397 18.89 16.40 10.49
CA PHE A 397 19.11 16.82 11.87
C PHE A 397 18.14 16.17 12.87
N LEU A 398 17.30 15.23 12.43
CA LEU A 398 16.43 14.48 13.33
C LEU A 398 17.28 13.76 14.41
N PHE A 399 16.79 13.82 15.64
CA PHE A 399 17.43 13.31 16.86
C PHE A 399 18.79 13.94 17.20
N SER A 400 19.16 15.05 16.55
CA SER A 400 20.41 15.76 16.83
C SER A 400 20.25 16.82 17.93
N PRO A 401 21.37 17.27 18.56
CA PRO A 401 21.35 18.43 19.45
C PRO A 401 20.83 19.71 18.78
N ALA A 402 20.99 19.84 17.46
CA ALA A 402 20.49 21.00 16.71
C ALA A 402 18.95 21.03 16.69
N GLN A 403 18.28 19.89 16.50
CA GLN A 403 16.82 19.79 16.64
C GLN A 403 16.40 20.21 18.05
N GLN A 404 17.05 19.66 19.09
CA GLN A 404 16.69 19.96 20.48
C GLN A 404 16.82 21.46 20.80
N ALA A 405 17.86 22.12 20.28
CA ALA A 405 18.04 23.55 20.44
C ALA A 405 16.92 24.36 19.76
N VAL A 406 16.52 23.99 18.54
CA VAL A 406 15.41 24.62 17.82
C VAL A 406 14.09 24.44 18.59
N GLU A 407 13.82 23.23 19.08
CA GLU A 407 12.62 22.95 19.88
C GLU A 407 12.60 23.73 21.19
N PHE A 408 13.75 23.85 21.86
CA PHE A 408 13.88 24.67 23.06
C PHE A 408 13.53 26.13 22.78
N VAL A 409 14.04 26.71 21.68
CA VAL A 409 13.72 28.09 21.28
C VAL A 409 12.23 28.25 21.02
N GLY A 410 11.60 27.31 20.30
CA GLY A 410 10.14 27.32 20.07
C GLY A 410 9.34 27.29 21.37
N ARG A 411 9.79 26.52 22.37
CA ARG A 411 9.15 26.49 23.70
C ARG A 411 9.41 27.76 24.52
N ALA A 412 10.62 28.30 24.48
CA ALA A 412 11.03 29.43 25.33
C ALA A 412 10.52 30.79 24.83
N VAL A 413 10.31 30.95 23.52
CA VAL A 413 9.99 32.24 22.89
C VAL A 413 8.64 32.15 22.15
N PRO A 414 7.52 32.56 22.78
CA PRO A 414 6.18 32.42 22.18
C PRO A 414 6.02 33.06 20.80
N SER A 415 6.73 34.16 20.52
CA SER A 415 6.62 34.89 19.25
C SER A 415 7.18 34.14 18.04
N VAL A 416 7.94 33.05 18.24
CA VAL A 416 8.45 32.20 17.15
C VAL A 416 7.69 30.88 17.02
N ARG A 417 6.69 30.63 17.87
CA ARG A 417 5.89 29.41 17.80
C ARG A 417 5.05 29.41 16.51
N PRO A 418 5.07 28.30 15.74
CA PRO A 418 4.19 28.18 14.59
C PRO A 418 2.73 28.04 15.04
N GLU A 419 1.80 28.42 14.18
CA GLU A 419 0.39 28.03 14.34
C GLU A 419 0.26 26.50 14.31
N PRO A 420 -0.64 25.90 15.11
CA PRO A 420 -0.90 24.47 15.05
C PRO A 420 -1.26 24.00 13.64
N LYS A 421 -0.68 22.87 13.22
CA LYS A 421 -1.10 22.21 11.96
C LYS A 421 -2.54 21.70 12.08
N PHE A 422 -2.85 21.11 13.23
CA PHE A 422 -4.13 20.57 13.62
C PHE A 422 -4.28 20.60 15.15
N VAL A 423 -5.51 20.37 15.60
CA VAL A 423 -5.87 20.24 17.02
C VAL A 423 -6.77 19.03 17.21
N ASP A 424 -6.57 18.31 18.30
CA ASP A 424 -7.49 17.32 18.86
C ASP A 424 -7.95 17.82 20.25
N GLU A 425 -9.24 18.16 20.38
CA GLU A 425 -9.79 18.75 21.60
C GLU A 425 -10.06 17.72 22.69
N VAL A 426 -10.14 16.44 22.34
CA VAL A 426 -10.52 15.34 23.23
C VAL A 426 -9.55 14.16 23.06
N PRO A 427 -8.24 14.37 23.28
CA PRO A 427 -7.24 13.34 23.08
C PRO A 427 -7.45 12.19 24.07
N LEU A 428 -7.26 10.97 23.61
CA LEU A 428 -7.43 9.78 24.44
C LEU A 428 -6.20 9.54 25.32
N MET A 429 -6.41 9.22 26.60
CA MET A 429 -5.32 8.90 27.54
C MET A 429 -4.73 7.51 27.36
N ARG A 430 -5.44 6.64 26.64
CA ARG A 430 -5.02 5.26 26.36
C ARG A 430 -5.27 4.93 24.89
N PRO A 431 -4.46 4.04 24.30
CA PRO A 431 -4.72 3.54 22.97
C PRO A 431 -6.14 2.98 22.86
N ALA A 432 -6.84 3.35 21.79
CA ALA A 432 -8.10 2.75 21.42
C ALA A 432 -7.91 1.27 21.04
N GLU A 433 -8.90 0.44 21.39
CA GLU A 433 -8.90 -0.97 21.00
C GLU A 433 -9.07 -1.11 19.48
N VAL A 434 -8.23 -1.94 18.88
CA VAL A 434 -8.26 -2.25 17.44
C VAL A 434 -8.74 -3.67 17.25
N GLY A 435 -9.73 -3.88 16.38
CA GLY A 435 -10.33 -5.20 16.11
C GLY A 435 -9.43 -6.22 15.40
N LEU A 436 -8.13 -5.93 15.26
CA LEU A 436 -7.14 -6.78 14.60
C LEU A 436 -6.22 -7.44 15.65
N ASN A 437 -6.33 -8.75 15.79
CA ASN A 437 -5.42 -9.54 16.61
C ASN A 437 -4.08 -9.77 15.88
N VAL A 438 -3.14 -8.83 16.01
CA VAL A 438 -1.76 -9.02 15.56
C VAL A 438 -1.05 -9.93 16.56
N ARG A 439 -0.90 -11.23 16.22
CA ARG A 439 -0.05 -12.12 17.03
C ARG A 439 1.42 -11.73 16.81
N PRO A 440 2.20 -11.38 17.85
CA PRO A 440 3.63 -11.15 17.68
C PRO A 440 4.30 -12.42 17.17
N GLU A 441 5.19 -12.30 16.18
CA GLU A 441 5.97 -13.44 15.71
C GLU A 441 6.77 -14.04 16.87
N ARG A 442 6.64 -15.35 17.08
CA ARG A 442 7.40 -16.07 18.11
C ARG A 442 8.90 -15.86 17.83
N GLY A 443 9.59 -15.18 18.75
CA GLY A 443 11.03 -14.91 18.68
C GLY A 443 11.43 -13.44 18.45
N ALA A 444 10.49 -12.54 18.12
CA ALA A 444 10.79 -11.11 17.97
C ALA A 444 11.34 -10.49 19.28
N LEU A 445 10.71 -10.81 20.41
CA LEU A 445 11.14 -10.37 21.74
C LEU A 445 12.53 -10.88 22.13
N VAL A 446 12.87 -12.12 21.74
CA VAL A 446 14.19 -12.71 22.00
C VAL A 446 15.28 -12.01 21.17
N ARG A 447 14.99 -11.70 19.91
CA ARG A 447 15.92 -10.94 19.03
C ARG A 447 16.12 -9.51 19.53
N LEU A 448 15.05 -8.82 19.92
CA LEU A 448 15.10 -7.47 20.51
C LEU A 448 15.90 -7.46 21.83
N GLY A 449 15.67 -8.42 22.71
CA GLY A 449 16.45 -8.58 23.95
C GLY A 449 17.94 -8.81 23.67
N GLY A 450 18.27 -9.64 22.68
CA GLY A 450 19.66 -9.87 22.27
C GLY A 450 20.35 -8.62 21.73
N VAL A 451 19.67 -7.84 20.87
CA VAL A 451 20.21 -6.57 20.34
C VAL A 451 20.36 -5.53 21.44
N GLY A 452 19.39 -5.40 22.34
CA GLY A 452 19.46 -4.48 23.48
C GLY A 452 20.63 -4.80 24.41
N ALA A 453 20.84 -6.08 24.74
CA ALA A 453 21.99 -6.52 25.54
C ALA A 453 23.33 -6.23 24.84
N ALA A 454 23.41 -6.44 23.53
CA ALA A 454 24.62 -6.13 22.75
C ALA A 454 24.92 -4.62 22.73
N LEU A 455 23.91 -3.76 22.54
CA LEU A 455 24.09 -2.31 22.58
C LEU A 455 24.51 -1.80 23.97
N LEU A 456 23.95 -2.36 25.05
CA LEU A 456 24.36 -2.04 26.41
C LEU A 456 25.81 -2.46 26.69
N LEU A 457 26.24 -3.63 26.19
CA LEU A 457 27.63 -4.08 26.30
C LEU A 457 28.59 -3.14 25.55
N VAL A 458 28.23 -2.73 24.33
CA VAL A 458 29.01 -1.76 23.55
C VAL A 458 29.08 -0.42 24.26
N GLY A 459 27.94 0.10 24.74
CA GLY A 459 27.89 1.35 25.51
C GLY A 459 28.73 1.30 26.79
N GLY A 460 28.68 0.18 27.51
CA GLY A 460 29.51 -0.07 28.69
C GLY A 460 31.00 -0.11 28.37
N LEU A 461 31.39 -0.74 27.25
CA LEU A 461 32.77 -0.76 26.76
C LEU A 461 33.29 0.62 26.39
N VAL A 462 32.49 1.42 25.67
CA VAL A 462 32.85 2.80 25.30
C VAL A 462 33.01 3.68 26.54
N LEU A 463 32.09 3.58 27.52
CA LEU A 463 32.20 4.31 28.78
C LEU A 463 33.38 3.81 29.64
N GLY A 464 33.71 2.52 29.60
CA GLY A 464 34.87 1.94 30.28
C GLY A 464 36.21 2.40 29.69
N LEU A 465 36.30 2.46 28.36
CA LEU A 465 37.47 2.99 27.65
C LEU A 465 37.64 4.50 27.87
N ALA A 466 36.55 5.26 27.96
CA ALA A 466 36.57 6.68 28.30
C ALA A 466 36.98 6.96 29.77
N ARG A 467 36.90 5.95 30.64
CA ARG A 467 37.24 6.04 32.06
C ARG A 467 38.61 5.43 32.42
N SER A 468 39.36 4.87 31.47
CA SER A 468 40.72 4.40 31.76
C SER A 468 41.58 5.56 32.27
N PRO A 469 42.19 5.46 33.47
CA PRO A 469 43.11 6.47 33.96
C PRO A 469 44.28 6.60 33.00
N ARG A 470 44.69 7.84 32.70
CA ARG A 470 46.00 8.09 32.09
C ARG A 470 47.07 7.74 33.12
N ASP A 471 47.46 6.47 33.19
CA ASP A 471 48.54 6.05 34.07
C ASP A 471 49.89 6.52 33.53
N GLY A 472 50.51 7.42 34.30
CA GLY A 472 51.95 7.38 34.60
C GLY A 472 52.90 8.04 33.61
N GLN A 473 53.10 9.36 33.72
CA GLN A 473 54.45 9.92 33.50
C GLN A 473 55.27 9.71 34.78
N PRO A 474 56.44 9.04 34.73
CA PRO A 474 57.27 8.89 35.90
C PRO A 474 57.91 10.24 36.24
N ALA A 475 57.79 10.63 37.50
CA ALA A 475 58.56 11.69 38.10
C ALA A 475 60.05 11.29 38.08
N ASN A 476 60.87 11.97 37.28
CA ASN A 476 62.30 11.97 37.47
C ASN A 476 62.65 13.14 38.40
N GLY A 477 63.03 12.76 39.62
CA GLY A 477 63.71 13.63 40.58
C GLY A 477 65.07 14.07 40.04
N GLY A 478 65.53 15.21 40.55
CA GLY A 478 66.81 15.80 40.19
C GLY A 478 68.02 15.10 40.79
N VAL A 479 69.19 15.59 40.40
CA VAL A 479 70.25 16.22 41.22
C VAL A 479 71.54 16.19 40.40
N ALA A 480 71.98 17.36 39.96
CA ALA A 480 73.35 17.91 40.00
C ALA A 480 73.40 19.17 39.11
#